data_AF-A0A4R6TMR8-F1
#
_entry.id   AF-A0A4R6TMR8-F1
#
_cell.length_a   1.000
_cell.length_b   1.000
_cell.length_c   1.000
_cell.angle_alpha   90.00
_cell.angle_beta   90.00
_cell.angle_gamma   90.00
#
_symmetry.space_group_name_H-M   'P 1'
#
loop_
_entity.id
_entity.type
_entity.pdbx_description
1 polymer ?
#
loop_
_entity_poly.entity_id
_entity_poly.type
_entity_poly.pdbx_seq_one_letter_code
_entity_poly.pdbx_strand_id
1 'polypeptide(L)' 'MIQNTCKLEGGSIACWDNRVDTDSTVLFLYGNSIDTLACENQIRSNKFDSFHVLSPDLPGHGHSFLQEYSVNYDLKPGNI' A
#
# COMPACT_ATOMS: atom_id res chain seq x y z
N MET A 1 9.15 -2.36 -9.63
CA MET A 1 8.87 -1.67 -8.36
C MET A 1 10.00 -1.94 -7.39
N ILE A 2 10.22 -1.02 -6.47
CA ILE A 2 11.19 -1.11 -5.38
C ILE A 2 10.41 -1.15 -4.07
N GLN A 3 10.76 -2.06 -3.17
CA GLN A 3 10.16 -2.13 -1.84
C GLN A 3 10.88 -1.17 -0.89
N ASN A 4 10.13 -0.32 -0.21
CA ASN A 4 10.60 0.49 0.91
C ASN A 4 9.83 0.08 2.17
N THR A 5 10.42 0.26 3.35
CA THR A 5 9.74 -0.01 4.63
C THR A 5 9.58 1.28 5.41
N CYS A 6 8.35 1.61 5.76
CA CYS A 6 8.01 2.69 6.68
C CYS A 6 7.92 2.12 8.10
N LYS A 7 8.64 2.70 9.06
CA LYS A 7 8.53 2.34 10.48
C LYS A 7 7.42 3.15 11.13
N LEU A 8 6.60 2.49 11.92
CA LEU A 8 5.49 3.08 12.68
C LEU A 8 5.65 2.74 14.17
N GLU A 9 4.92 3.42 15.03
CA GLU A 9 4.77 2.97 16.41
C GLU A 9 4.12 1.57 16.41
N GLY A 10 4.75 0.60 17.07
CA GLY A 10 4.24 -0.77 17.16
C GLY A 10 4.38 -1.62 15.89
N GLY A 11 5.07 -1.15 14.84
CA GLY A 11 5.23 -1.95 13.63
C GLY A 11 5.96 -1.31 12.45
N SER A 12 5.73 -1.87 11.27
CA SER A 12 6.27 -1.42 10.00
C SER A 12 5.35 -1.79 8.84
N ILE A 13 5.27 -0.90 7.85
CA ILE A 13 4.57 -1.14 6.59
C ILE A 13 5.58 -1.22 5.47
N ALA A 14 5.61 -2.35 4.76
CA ALA A 14 6.32 -2.48 3.49
C ALA A 14 5.46 -1.90 2.37
N CYS A 15 6.06 -1.13 1.47
CA CYS A 15 5.39 -0.53 0.33
C CYS A 15 6.22 -0.67 -0.93
N TRP A 16 5.60 -1.19 -1.97
CA TRP A 16 6.17 -1.25 -3.31
C TRP A 16 5.88 0.04 -4.05
N ASP A 17 6.91 0.58 -4.67
CA ASP A 17 6.91 1.89 -5.30
C ASP A 17 7.51 1.78 -6.71
N ASN A 18 6.81 2.29 -7.73
CA ASN A 18 7.33 2.33 -9.10
C ASN A 18 8.29 3.51 -9.35
N ARG A 19 8.37 4.48 -8.43
CA ARG A 19 9.22 5.68 -8.45
C ARG A 19 9.05 6.55 -9.71
N VAL A 20 7.89 6.49 -10.34
CA VAL A 20 7.56 7.40 -11.44
C VAL A 20 7.28 8.77 -10.83
N ASP A 21 8.01 9.79 -11.29
CA ASP A 21 7.83 11.18 -10.88
C ASP A 21 6.71 11.82 -11.70
N THR A 22 5.53 11.94 -11.09
CA THR A 22 4.30 12.45 -11.71
C THR A 22 3.38 13.00 -10.64
N ASP A 23 2.48 13.89 -11.03
CA ASP A 23 1.58 14.59 -10.11
C ASP A 23 0.42 13.69 -9.61
N SER A 24 0.24 12.49 -10.19
CA SER A 24 -0.87 11.59 -9.87
C SER A 24 -0.39 10.25 -9.32
N THR A 25 -0.84 9.93 -8.11
CA THR A 25 -0.54 8.66 -7.44
C THR A 25 -1.74 7.72 -7.45
N VAL A 26 -1.51 6.45 -7.80
CA VAL A 26 -2.46 5.35 -7.62
C VAL A 26 -2.00 4.50 -6.44
N LEU A 27 -2.88 4.37 -5.44
CA LEU A 27 -2.66 3.51 -4.28
C LEU A 27 -3.44 2.19 -4.47
N PHE A 28 -2.72 1.08 -4.56
CA PHE A 28 -3.30 -0.26 -4.64
C PHE A 28 -3.48 -0.84 -3.24
N LEU A 29 -4.74 -1.01 -2.85
CA LEU A 29 -5.14 -1.72 -1.64
C LEU A 29 -5.87 -3.01 -2.04
N TYR A 30 -5.53 -4.11 -1.39
CA TYR A 30 -6.11 -5.43 -1.64
C TYR A 30 -6.87 -5.93 -0.41
N GLY A 31 -7.57 -7.05 -0.61
CA GLY A 31 -8.35 -7.68 0.44
C GLY A 31 -7.50 -8.42 1.47
N ASN A 32 -8.20 -8.93 2.49
CA ASN A 32 -7.61 -9.76 3.54
C ASN A 32 -6.88 -10.99 2.97
N SER A 33 -5.78 -11.38 3.63
CA SER A 33 -4.97 -12.58 3.33
C SER A 33 -4.25 -12.56 1.97
N ILE A 34 -4.06 -11.37 1.40
CA ILE A 34 -3.33 -11.16 0.15
C ILE A 34 -2.20 -10.14 0.40
N ASP A 35 -1.14 -10.20 -0.40
CA ASP A 35 -0.05 -9.23 -0.43
C ASP A 35 0.17 -8.65 -1.83
N THR A 36 1.16 -7.77 -1.98
CA THR A 36 1.47 -7.11 -3.24
C THR A 36 1.85 -8.09 -4.35
N LEU A 37 2.51 -9.20 -4.02
CA LEU A 37 2.99 -10.17 -5.01
C LEU A 37 1.83 -10.87 -5.72
N ALA A 38 0.74 -11.14 -5.01
CA ALA A 38 -0.46 -11.74 -5.59
C ALA A 38 -1.14 -10.85 -6.65
N CYS A 39 -0.88 -9.54 -6.63
CA CYS A 39 -1.45 -8.56 -7.57
C CYS A 39 -0.39 -7.94 -8.50
N GLU A 40 0.83 -8.48 -8.54
CA GLU A 40 1.98 -7.87 -9.22
C GLU A 40 1.71 -7.59 -10.71
N ASN A 41 1.05 -8.52 -11.42
CA ASN A 41 0.75 -8.37 -12.84
C ASN A 41 -0.20 -7.19 -13.12
N GLN A 42 -1.18 -6.97 -12.24
CA GLN A 42 -2.09 -5.84 -12.36
C GLN A 42 -1.36 -4.53 -12.06
N ILE A 43 -0.55 -4.51 -11.00
CA ILE A 43 0.17 -3.32 -10.55
C ILE A 43 1.22 -2.88 -11.58
N ARG A 44 1.84 -3.84 -12.29
CA ARG A 44 2.81 -3.59 -13.36
C ARG A 44 2.18 -3.44 -14.75
N SER A 45 0.85 -3.35 -14.84
CA SER A 45 0.18 -3.12 -16.11
C SER A 45 0.59 -1.76 -16.68
N ASN A 46 0.84 -1.72 -17.99
CA ASN A 46 1.12 -0.49 -18.73
C ASN A 46 0.01 0.57 -18.64
N LYS A 47 -1.18 0.20 -18.16
CA LYS A 47 -2.27 1.13 -17.81
C LYS A 47 -1.87 2.15 -16.76
N PHE A 48 -0.84 1.86 -15.96
CA PHE A 48 -0.40 2.70 -14.84
C PHE A 48 0.96 3.39 -15.09
N ASP A 49 1.52 3.33 -16.30
CA ASP A 49 2.85 3.87 -16.60
C ASP A 49 2.95 5.40 -16.42
N SER A 50 1.82 6.11 -16.52
CA SER A 50 1.74 7.57 -16.29
C SER A 50 1.48 7.97 -14.84
N PHE A 51 1.42 6.99 -13.92
CA PHE A 51 1.08 7.20 -12.52
C PHE A 51 2.24 6.80 -11.61
N HIS A 52 2.36 7.50 -10.50
CA HIS A 52 3.16 7.05 -9.38
C HIS A 52 2.36 5.94 -8.69
N VAL A 53 2.87 4.73 -8.64
CA VAL A 53 2.14 3.57 -8.13
C VAL A 53 2.72 3.14 -6.80
N LEU A 54 1.87 3.11 -5.79
CA LEU A 54 2.17 2.61 -4.45
C LEU A 54 1.30 1.40 -4.15
N SER A 55 1.92 0.33 -3.63
CA SER A 55 1.23 -0.88 -3.18
C SER A 55 1.78 -1.31 -1.81
N PRO A 56 1.16 -0.87 -0.71
CA PRO A 56 1.54 -1.27 0.63
C PRO A 56 1.03 -2.66 0.99
N ASP A 57 1.89 -3.45 1.63
CA ASP A 57 1.50 -4.64 2.39
C ASP A 57 0.66 -4.21 3.60
N LEU A 58 -0.58 -4.69 3.67
CA LEU A 58 -1.50 -4.38 4.78
C LEU A 58 -0.89 -4.81 6.13
N PRO A 59 -1.33 -4.21 7.26
CA PRO A 59 -0.89 -4.62 8.58
C PRO A 59 -0.92 -6.14 8.79
N GLY A 60 0.22 -6.72 9.16
CA GLY A 60 0.38 -8.17 9.38
C GLY A 60 0.39 -9.04 8.12
N HIS A 61 0.44 -8.45 6.92
CA HIS A 61 0.51 -9.16 5.64
C HIS A 61 1.87 -8.95 4.97
N GLY A 62 2.27 -9.88 4.09
CA GLY A 62 3.51 -9.77 3.31
C GLY A 62 4.73 -9.49 4.19
N HIS A 63 5.41 -8.38 3.92
CA HIS A 63 6.57 -7.91 4.69
C HIS A 63 6.22 -6.84 5.73
N SER A 64 4.93 -6.57 5.94
CA SER A 64 4.44 -5.67 6.98
C SER A 64 4.22 -6.41 8.29
N PHE A 65 4.43 -5.70 9.39
CA PHE A 65 4.20 -6.19 10.75
C PHE A 65 3.51 -5.09 11.56
N LEU A 66 2.45 -5.43 12.28
CA LEU A 66 1.83 -4.52 13.23
C LEU A 66 1.29 -5.36 14.38
N GLN A 67 1.61 -4.97 15.62
CA GLN A 67 1.29 -5.78 16.80
C GLN A 67 -0.22 -5.93 17.01
N GLU A 68 -0.97 -4.84 16.86
CA GLU A 68 -2.43 -4.82 16.91
C GLU A 68 -2.95 -3.77 15.92
N TYR A 69 -4.07 -4.05 15.26
CA TYR A 69 -4.73 -3.09 14.39
C TYR A 69 -6.23 -3.33 14.30
N SER A 70 -6.97 -2.25 14.06
CA SER A 70 -8.37 -2.28 13.70
C SER A 70 -8.64 -1.14 12.72
N VAL A 71 -9.67 -1.28 11.89
CA VAL A 71 -10.20 -0.14 11.15
C VAL A 71 -10.77 0.83 12.18
N ASN A 72 -10.30 2.08 12.14
CA ASN A 72 -10.87 3.11 12.98
C ASN A 72 -12.19 3.58 12.35
N TYR A 73 -13.31 3.31 13.01
CA TYR A 73 -14.63 3.73 12.55
C TYR A 73 -14.96 5.19 12.94
N ASP A 74 -14.09 5.88 13.66
CA ASP A 74 -14.31 7.26 14.15
C ASP A 74 -14.16 8.36 13.08
N LEU A 75 -14.12 8.01 11.78
CA LEU A 75 -14.19 8.98 10.70
C LEU A 75 -15.60 9.58 10.64
N LYS A 76 -15.81 10.67 11.38
CA LYS A 76 -17.01 11.50 11.21
C LYS A 76 -17.08 11.95 9.74
N PRO A 77 -18.21 11.76 9.05
CA PRO A 77 -18.38 12.23 7.68
C PRO A 77 -18.34 13.77 7.70
N GLY A 78 -17.21 14.37 7.33
CA GLY A 78 -17.07 15.83 7.34
C GLY A 78 -15.66 16.40 7.20
N ASN A 79 -14.59 15.60 7.33
CA ASN A 79 -13.20 16.08 7.18
C ASN A 79 -12.44 15.30 6.11
N ILE A 80 -12.88 15.43 4.85
CA ILE A 80 -12.06 15.15 3.66
C ILE A 80 -11.99 16.46 2.86
#